data_AF-A0A3D2CBX3-F1
#
_entry.id   AF-A0A3D2CBX3-F1
#
_cell.length_a   1.000
_cell.length_b   1.000
_cell.length_c   1.000
_cell.angle_alpha   90.00
_cell.angle_beta   90.00
_cell.angle_gamma   90.00
#
_symmetry.space_group_name_H-M   'P 1'
#
loop_
_entity.id
_entity.type
_entity.pdbx_description
1 polymer ?
#
loop_
_entity_poly.entity_id
_entity_poly.type
_entity_poly.pdbx_seq_one_letter_code
_entity_poly.pdbx_strand_id
1 'polypeptide(L)'
;VKADAGLGSLYRDYTVNRWPSTAGTHLGMNLDFLNQFLLATWGAGLLDMEMDADALGLDVSDLDFLLPGLTELNITTEALLPPVVVPDGVDAMLDLQVGDLLLTLYNGEALAGNEMIQVYVSAFIEMDLDANADGTSLNPMLGDMELYFDVVIPEANTVGAADTEALLELLVPLLLPTLTDALTEIPIPDIQGFGLTGVTVESIGTFDGVVSIGGDLTAR
;
A
#
# COMPACT_ATOMS: atom_id res chain seq x y z
N VAL A 1 -6.54 0.33 17.90
CA VAL A 1 -6.36 1.79 17.74
C VAL A 1 -4.92 2.11 18.10
N LYS A 2 -4.06 2.23 17.09
CA LYS A 2 -2.65 2.62 17.27
C LYS A 2 -2.61 4.10 17.63
N ALA A 3 -1.77 4.50 18.60
CA ALA A 3 -1.73 5.87 19.10
C ALA A 3 -0.60 6.64 18.41
N ASP A 4 -0.95 7.69 17.65
CA ASP A 4 0.00 8.60 17.00
C ASP A 4 -0.44 10.08 17.20
N ALA A 5 0.53 11.00 17.14
CA ALA A 5 0.29 12.44 17.36
C ALA A 5 -0.42 13.14 16.17
N GLY A 6 -0.65 12.46 15.05
CA GLY A 6 -1.44 12.95 13.93
C GLY A 6 -0.75 14.02 13.11
N LEU A 7 0.59 14.10 13.15
CA LEU A 7 1.34 15.19 12.52
C LEU A 7 1.61 14.98 11.03
N GLY A 8 1.34 13.78 10.48
CA GLY A 8 1.62 13.46 9.09
C GLY A 8 3.12 13.50 8.75
N SER A 9 3.49 12.89 7.62
CA SER A 9 4.83 13.04 7.06
C SER A 9 4.91 14.38 6.32
N LEU A 10 5.71 15.32 6.81
CA LEU A 10 5.99 16.57 6.10
C LEU A 10 6.97 16.29 4.97
N TYR A 11 6.52 16.35 3.71
CA TYR A 11 7.38 16.05 2.57
C TYR A 11 8.45 17.12 2.33
N ARG A 12 8.17 18.45 2.43
CA ARG A 12 9.20 19.53 2.33
C ARG A 12 8.67 20.97 2.49
N ASP A 13 9.57 21.95 2.27
CA ASP A 13 9.29 23.39 2.13
C ASP A 13 8.24 23.70 1.03
N TYR A 14 7.17 24.40 1.41
CA TYR A 14 6.10 24.82 0.50
C TYR A 14 6.54 25.93 -0.48
N THR A 15 6.28 25.73 -1.77
CA THR A 15 6.42 26.77 -2.81
C THR A 15 5.09 26.96 -3.55
N VAL A 16 4.89 28.11 -4.21
CA VAL A 16 3.64 28.36 -4.96
C VAL A 16 3.61 27.48 -6.21
N ASN A 17 2.59 26.61 -6.30
CA ASN A 17 2.39 25.75 -7.46
C ASN A 17 2.12 26.56 -8.73
N ARG A 18 2.73 26.12 -9.83
CA ARG A 18 2.39 26.59 -11.17
C ARG A 18 1.40 25.61 -11.77
N TRP A 19 0.18 26.10 -11.98
CA TRP A 19 -0.86 25.34 -12.66
C TRP A 19 -0.56 25.27 -14.16
N PRO A 20 -0.82 24.12 -14.81
CA PRO A 20 -0.77 24.03 -16.25
C PRO A 20 -1.76 25.03 -16.87
N SER A 21 -1.37 25.66 -17.98
CA SER A 21 -2.23 26.61 -18.69
C SER A 21 -3.25 25.92 -19.60
N THR A 22 -3.84 24.82 -19.13
CA THR A 22 -4.88 24.07 -19.85
C THR A 22 -6.26 24.66 -19.53
N ALA A 23 -7.17 24.60 -20.51
CA ALA A 23 -8.56 24.97 -20.30
C ALA A 23 -9.23 23.95 -19.36
N GLY A 24 -10.21 24.41 -18.57
CA GLY A 24 -10.95 23.57 -17.64
C GLY A 24 -10.76 23.99 -16.17
N THR A 25 -11.27 23.16 -15.27
CA THR A 25 -11.13 23.30 -13.82
C THR A 25 -10.07 22.35 -13.30
N HIS A 26 -9.25 22.83 -12.38
CA HIS A 26 -8.18 22.06 -11.75
C HIS A 26 -8.35 22.07 -10.24
N LEU A 27 -8.22 20.90 -9.64
CA LEU A 27 -8.16 20.70 -8.20
C LEU A 27 -6.80 20.10 -7.85
N GLY A 28 -6.10 20.68 -6.89
CA GLY A 28 -4.81 20.19 -6.44
C GLY A 28 -4.93 19.60 -5.05
N MET A 29 -4.44 18.37 -4.90
CA MET A 29 -4.37 17.65 -3.64
C MET A 29 -2.90 17.52 -3.24
N ASN A 30 -2.54 18.08 -2.09
CA ASN A 30 -1.20 17.93 -1.57
C ASN A 30 -0.97 16.49 -1.08
N LEU A 31 0.21 15.93 -1.30
CA LEU A 31 0.54 14.58 -0.80
C LEU A 31 0.44 14.46 0.73
N ASP A 32 0.61 15.54 1.47
CA ASP A 32 0.38 15.57 2.92
C ASP A 32 -1.06 15.15 3.27
N PHE A 33 -2.04 15.48 2.42
CA PHE A 33 -3.42 15.04 2.60
C PHE A 33 -3.56 13.53 2.39
N LEU A 34 -2.94 12.97 1.35
CA LEU A 34 -2.91 11.53 1.13
C LEU A 34 -2.23 10.80 2.28
N ASN A 35 -1.10 11.34 2.77
CA ASN A 35 -0.37 10.78 3.91
C ASN A 35 -1.16 10.86 5.22
N GLN A 36 -1.95 11.91 5.44
CA GLN A 36 -2.86 11.99 6.59
C GLN A 36 -4.01 10.98 6.48
N PHE A 37 -4.54 10.76 5.28
CA PHE A 37 -5.53 9.73 5.05
C PHE A 37 -4.97 8.33 5.35
N LEU A 38 -3.79 8.02 4.80
CA LEU A 38 -3.08 6.76 5.02
C LEU A 38 -2.72 6.53 6.50
N LEU A 39 -2.29 7.57 7.21
CA LEU A 39 -2.07 7.52 8.65
C LEU A 39 -3.35 7.17 9.41
N ALA A 40 -4.48 7.76 9.04
CA ALA A 40 -5.76 7.50 9.69
C ALA A 40 -6.28 6.08 9.41
N THR A 41 -6.14 5.59 8.18
CA THR A 41 -6.55 4.22 7.82
C THR A 41 -5.63 3.18 8.44
N TRP A 42 -4.32 3.44 8.49
CA TRP A 42 -3.37 2.62 9.24
C TRP A 42 -3.73 2.55 10.73
N GLY A 43 -4.05 3.68 11.36
CA GLY A 43 -4.45 3.73 12.78
C GLY A 43 -5.75 2.96 13.07
N ALA A 44 -6.59 2.78 12.05
CA ALA A 44 -7.79 1.96 12.07
C ALA A 44 -7.52 0.46 11.82
N GLY A 45 -6.29 0.07 11.47
CA GLY A 45 -5.90 -1.30 11.22
C GLY A 45 -6.13 -1.78 9.78
N LEU A 46 -6.18 -0.86 8.79
CA LEU A 46 -6.43 -1.23 7.38
C LEU A 46 -5.45 -2.29 6.85
N LEU A 47 -4.20 -2.24 7.30
CA LEU A 47 -3.12 -3.15 6.86
C LEU A 47 -2.89 -4.31 7.84
N ASP A 48 -3.70 -4.44 8.89
CA ASP A 48 -3.60 -5.52 9.85
C ASP A 48 -4.54 -6.65 9.40
N MET A 49 -3.99 -7.73 8.83
CA MET A 49 -4.76 -8.83 8.27
C MET A 49 -4.37 -10.17 8.88
N GLU A 50 -5.35 -11.06 9.02
CA GLU A 50 -5.16 -12.47 9.37
C GLU A 50 -5.78 -13.32 8.26
N MET A 51 -5.00 -14.24 7.71
CA MET A 51 -5.36 -15.07 6.56
C MET A 51 -4.95 -16.52 6.83
N ASP A 52 -5.79 -17.46 6.40
CA ASP A 52 -5.47 -18.88 6.39
C ASP A 52 -4.96 -19.32 5.00
N ALA A 53 -4.51 -20.57 4.88
CA ALA A 53 -4.10 -21.16 3.61
C ALA A 53 -5.19 -21.08 2.53
N ASP A 54 -6.45 -21.31 2.94
CA ASP A 54 -7.59 -21.35 2.05
C ASP A 54 -7.88 -19.97 1.43
N ALA A 55 -7.74 -18.89 2.20
CA ALA A 55 -7.88 -17.52 1.73
C ALA A 55 -6.85 -17.15 0.65
N LEU A 56 -5.67 -17.77 0.69
CA LEU A 56 -4.62 -17.60 -0.33
C LEU A 56 -4.68 -18.65 -1.45
N GLY A 57 -5.63 -19.58 -1.39
CA GLY A 57 -5.76 -20.67 -2.37
C GLY A 57 -4.59 -21.66 -2.33
N LEU A 58 -3.93 -21.80 -1.18
CA LEU A 58 -2.77 -22.66 -0.97
C LEU A 58 -3.18 -24.00 -0.37
N ASP A 59 -2.63 -25.10 -0.89
CA ASP A 59 -2.72 -26.39 -0.22
C ASP A 59 -1.55 -26.54 0.76
N VAL A 60 -1.84 -26.75 2.04
CA VAL A 60 -0.84 -26.92 3.11
C VAL A 60 0.11 -28.09 2.79
N SER A 61 -0.35 -29.11 2.06
CA SER A 61 0.47 -30.24 1.66
C SER A 61 1.56 -29.90 0.65
N ASP A 62 1.37 -28.85 -0.15
CA ASP A 62 2.40 -28.34 -1.07
C ASP A 62 3.53 -27.61 -0.31
N LEU A 63 3.24 -27.15 0.90
CA LEU A 63 4.17 -26.41 1.75
C LEU A 63 4.96 -27.30 2.71
N ASP A 64 4.59 -28.58 2.90
CA ASP A 64 5.29 -29.50 3.83
C ASP A 64 6.77 -29.71 3.48
N PHE A 65 7.14 -29.54 2.21
CA PHE A 65 8.55 -29.56 1.79
C PHE A 65 9.35 -28.37 2.34
N LEU A 66 8.75 -27.19 2.41
CA LEU A 66 9.39 -25.95 2.89
C LEU A 66 9.23 -25.78 4.41
N LEU A 67 8.09 -26.20 4.95
CA LEU A 67 7.70 -26.11 6.35
C LEU A 67 7.32 -27.49 6.88
N PRO A 68 8.30 -28.35 7.19
CA PRO A 68 8.03 -29.71 7.61
C PRO A 68 7.23 -29.77 8.91
N GLY A 69 6.13 -30.51 8.90
CA GLY A 69 5.23 -30.63 10.06
C GLY A 69 4.20 -29.51 10.19
N LEU A 70 4.04 -28.69 9.14
CA LEU A 70 2.92 -27.75 9.03
C LEU A 70 1.60 -28.54 8.92
N THR A 71 0.72 -28.33 9.90
CA THR A 71 -0.60 -28.98 9.93
C THR A 71 -1.71 -28.01 9.52
N GLU A 72 -1.52 -26.74 9.82
CA GLU A 72 -2.44 -25.65 9.54
C GLU A 72 -1.60 -24.39 9.37
N LEU A 73 -1.87 -23.58 8.34
CA LEU A 73 -1.14 -22.34 8.08
C LEU A 73 -2.05 -21.16 8.39
N ASN A 74 -1.59 -20.31 9.30
CA ASN A 74 -2.18 -19.01 9.56
C ASN A 74 -1.09 -17.94 9.37
N ILE A 75 -1.43 -16.89 8.64
CA ILE A 75 -0.54 -15.79 8.29
C ILE A 75 -1.16 -14.52 8.83
N THR A 76 -0.40 -13.82 9.67
CA THR A 76 -0.75 -12.48 10.10
C THR A 76 0.18 -11.45 9.48
N THR A 77 -0.38 -10.29 9.19
CA THR A 77 0.34 -9.09 8.75
C THR A 77 -0.02 -7.97 9.71
N GLU A 78 0.98 -7.24 10.18
CA GLU A 78 0.80 -6.06 11.03
C GLU A 78 1.70 -4.94 10.54
N ALA A 79 1.11 -3.81 10.15
CA ALA A 79 1.91 -2.64 9.74
C ALA A 79 2.38 -1.87 10.98
N LEU A 80 3.69 -1.87 11.26
CA LEU A 80 4.22 -1.16 12.43
C LEU A 80 4.35 0.34 12.20
N LEU A 81 4.49 0.76 10.95
CA LEU A 81 4.53 2.15 10.54
C LEU A 81 3.40 2.46 9.56
N PRO A 82 2.89 3.72 9.57
CA PRO A 82 1.94 4.15 8.56
C PRO A 82 2.60 4.16 7.17
N PRO A 83 1.89 3.73 6.13
CA PRO A 83 2.39 3.84 4.78
C PRO A 83 2.43 5.32 4.37
N VAL A 84 3.39 5.66 3.53
CA VAL A 84 3.65 7.03 3.07
C VAL A 84 3.77 7.04 1.56
N VAL A 85 3.15 8.03 0.95
CA VAL A 85 3.24 8.32 -0.47
C VAL A 85 4.16 9.51 -0.68
N VAL A 86 5.11 9.34 -1.58
CA VAL A 86 6.03 10.37 -2.05
C VAL A 86 5.99 10.44 -3.58
N PRO A 87 6.46 11.52 -4.20
CA PRO A 87 6.70 11.53 -5.64
C PRO A 87 7.82 10.54 -5.97
N ASP A 88 7.57 9.67 -6.95
CA ASP A 88 8.57 8.71 -7.42
C ASP A 88 9.74 9.43 -8.12
N GLY A 89 9.40 10.29 -9.09
CA GLY A 89 10.34 11.16 -9.78
C GLY A 89 11.11 10.48 -10.92
N VAL A 90 10.72 9.26 -11.33
CA VAL A 90 11.36 8.52 -12.42
C VAL A 90 10.34 7.92 -13.39
N ASP A 91 9.63 6.89 -12.96
CA ASP A 91 8.87 5.96 -13.81
C ASP A 91 7.35 5.99 -13.52
N ALA A 92 6.95 6.29 -12.29
CA ALA A 92 5.55 6.42 -11.86
C ALA A 92 5.21 7.84 -11.39
N MET A 93 3.92 8.15 -11.20
CA MET A 93 3.53 9.43 -10.61
C MET A 93 3.94 9.53 -9.14
N LEU A 94 3.77 8.44 -8.39
CA LEU A 94 3.98 8.36 -6.95
C LEU A 94 4.67 7.04 -6.59
N ASP A 95 5.33 7.03 -5.45
CA ASP A 95 5.89 5.84 -4.80
C ASP A 95 5.21 5.67 -3.44
N LEU A 96 4.55 4.53 -3.25
CA LEU A 96 3.94 4.11 -2.01
C LEU A 96 4.95 3.27 -1.22
N GLN A 97 5.37 3.83 -0.09
CA GLN A 97 6.33 3.21 0.81
C GLN A 97 5.60 2.63 2.02
N VAL A 98 5.67 1.30 2.16
CA VAL A 98 5.17 0.56 3.32
C VAL A 98 6.38 0.11 4.13
N GLY A 99 6.65 0.83 5.22
CA GLY A 99 7.75 0.50 6.14
C GLY A 99 7.31 -0.48 7.23
N ASP A 100 8.20 -1.40 7.58
CA ASP A 100 8.10 -2.29 8.74
C ASP A 100 6.74 -3.03 8.85
N LEU A 101 6.36 -3.74 7.79
CA LEU A 101 5.26 -4.70 7.81
C LEU A 101 5.74 -6.01 8.45
N LEU A 102 5.22 -6.33 9.63
CA LEU A 102 5.51 -7.60 10.29
C LEU A 102 4.63 -8.70 9.68
N LEU A 103 5.26 -9.66 9.01
CA LEU A 103 4.64 -10.89 8.54
C LEU A 103 4.99 -12.03 9.51
N THR A 104 3.98 -12.70 10.06
CA THR A 104 4.19 -13.86 10.93
C THR A 104 3.38 -15.05 10.43
N LEU A 105 4.05 -16.20 10.31
CA LEU A 105 3.41 -17.46 9.94
C LEU A 105 3.35 -18.36 11.18
N TYR A 106 2.20 -18.97 11.40
CA TYR A 106 1.91 -19.87 12.50
C TYR A 106 1.54 -21.26 12.00
N ASN A 107 1.87 -22.27 12.80
CA ASN A 107 1.33 -23.62 12.65
C ASN A 107 0.11 -23.80 13.56
N GLY A 108 -1.08 -23.58 13.02
CA GLY A 108 -2.34 -23.52 13.78
C GLY A 108 -2.73 -22.10 14.20
N GLU A 109 -3.29 -21.95 15.41
CA GLU A 109 -3.78 -20.65 15.90
C GLU A 109 -2.66 -19.60 16.00
N ALA A 110 -2.96 -18.36 15.59
CA ALA A 110 -2.10 -17.19 15.66
C ALA A 110 -1.86 -16.71 17.11
N LEU A 111 -1.10 -17.51 17.87
CA LEU A 111 -0.78 -17.28 19.27
C LEU A 111 0.73 -17.16 19.47
N ALA A 112 1.10 -16.31 20.44
CA ALA A 112 2.49 -16.14 20.82
C ALA A 112 3.13 -17.47 21.27
N GLY A 113 4.25 -17.83 20.67
CA GLY A 113 4.97 -19.10 20.89
C GLY A 113 4.72 -20.18 19.83
N ASN A 114 3.78 -19.98 18.90
CA ASN A 114 3.52 -20.87 17.76
C ASN A 114 4.08 -20.31 16.44
N GLU A 115 4.87 -19.24 16.48
CA GLU A 115 5.48 -18.63 15.30
C GLU A 115 6.46 -19.62 14.66
N MET A 116 6.25 -19.93 13.39
CA MET A 116 7.20 -20.67 12.57
C MET A 116 8.18 -19.73 11.89
N ILE A 117 7.65 -18.65 11.32
CA ILE A 117 8.42 -17.65 10.58
C ILE A 117 7.96 -16.26 11.03
N GLN A 118 8.92 -15.37 11.19
CA GLN A 118 8.67 -13.98 11.50
C GLN A 118 9.62 -13.11 10.67
N VAL A 119 9.06 -12.19 9.90
CA VAL A 119 9.78 -11.39 8.91
C VAL A 119 9.28 -9.96 8.94
N TYR A 120 10.20 -9.01 8.90
CA TYR A 120 9.88 -7.61 8.60
C TYR A 120 10.01 -7.37 7.11
N VAL A 121 8.98 -6.78 6.52
CA VAL A 121 8.89 -6.46 5.11
C VAL A 121 8.86 -4.95 4.95
N SER A 122 9.73 -4.42 4.11
CA SER A 122 9.61 -3.06 3.58
C SER A 122 9.29 -3.14 2.10
N ALA A 123 8.26 -2.42 1.67
CA ALA A 123 7.81 -2.37 0.29
C ALA A 123 7.88 -0.96 -0.26
N PHE A 124 8.41 -0.84 -1.47
CA PHE A 124 8.38 0.37 -2.30
C PHE A 124 7.59 0.01 -3.55
N ILE A 125 6.52 0.74 -3.82
CA ILE A 125 5.50 0.35 -4.79
C ILE A 125 5.24 1.54 -5.69
N GLU A 126 5.53 1.39 -6.98
CA GLU A 126 5.13 2.36 -7.97
C GLU A 126 3.61 2.52 -7.95
N MET A 127 3.12 3.75 -7.92
CA MET A 127 1.71 4.05 -7.87
C MET A 127 1.35 5.17 -8.84
N ASP A 128 0.49 4.84 -9.78
CA ASP A 128 -0.24 5.81 -10.58
C ASP A 128 -1.65 6.02 -10.02
N LEU A 129 -2.23 7.17 -10.32
CA LEU A 129 -3.64 7.44 -10.03
C LEU A 129 -4.32 7.76 -11.35
N ASP A 130 -5.39 7.03 -11.64
CA ASP A 130 -6.25 7.34 -12.78
C ASP A 130 -7.67 7.66 -12.29
N ALA A 131 -8.38 8.51 -13.01
CA ALA A 131 -9.78 8.74 -12.73
C ALA A 131 -10.61 7.63 -13.37
N ASN A 132 -11.65 7.19 -12.66
CA ASN A 132 -12.60 6.27 -13.26
C ASN A 132 -13.33 6.93 -14.45
N ALA A 133 -13.94 6.12 -15.32
CA ALA A 133 -14.59 6.61 -16.55
C ALA A 133 -15.67 7.67 -16.31
N ASP A 134 -16.31 7.65 -15.13
CA ASP A 134 -17.37 8.57 -14.74
C ASP A 134 -16.87 9.84 -14.02
N GLY A 135 -15.56 9.95 -13.77
CA GLY A 135 -14.92 11.08 -13.08
C GLY A 135 -15.41 11.27 -11.64
N THR A 136 -15.79 10.19 -10.95
CA THR A 136 -16.28 10.17 -9.56
C THR A 136 -15.22 9.75 -8.55
N SER A 137 -14.22 8.98 -8.98
CA SER A 137 -13.20 8.42 -8.10
C SER A 137 -11.84 8.40 -8.78
N LEU A 138 -10.79 8.44 -7.95
CA LEU A 138 -9.43 8.13 -8.30
C LEU A 138 -9.16 6.68 -7.91
N ASN A 139 -8.59 5.94 -8.85
CA ASN A 139 -8.23 4.54 -8.71
C ASN A 139 -6.71 4.47 -8.61
N PRO A 140 -6.16 4.02 -7.46
CA PRO A 140 -4.75 3.70 -7.39
C PRO A 140 -4.44 2.50 -8.27
N MET A 141 -3.46 2.66 -9.14
CA MET A 141 -2.90 1.61 -9.98
C MET A 141 -1.49 1.34 -9.48
N LEU A 142 -1.30 0.17 -8.86
CA LEU A 142 0.03 -0.24 -8.41
C LEU A 142 0.81 -0.85 -9.58
N GLY A 143 2.04 -0.39 -9.75
CA GLY A 143 3.00 -0.84 -10.75
C GLY A 143 3.99 -1.85 -10.17
N ASP A 144 5.26 -1.70 -10.55
CA ASP A 144 6.32 -2.56 -10.07
C ASP A 144 6.57 -2.35 -8.57
N MET A 145 7.05 -3.40 -7.92
CA MET A 145 7.26 -3.41 -6.48
C MET A 145 8.66 -3.91 -6.14
N GLU A 146 9.35 -3.16 -5.28
CA GLU A 146 10.61 -3.57 -4.67
C GLU A 146 10.37 -3.95 -3.20
N LEU A 147 10.83 -5.14 -2.82
CA LEU A 147 10.63 -5.70 -1.49
C LEU A 147 11.95 -6.01 -0.81
N TYR A 148 12.04 -5.65 0.46
CA TYR A 148 13.15 -5.95 1.33
C TYR A 148 12.65 -6.74 2.53
N PHE A 149 13.28 -7.88 2.79
CA PHE A 149 12.92 -8.79 3.87
C PHE A 149 14.03 -8.84 4.93
N ASP A 150 13.65 -8.75 6.19
CA ASP A 150 14.52 -9.04 7.33
C ASP A 150 13.93 -10.19 8.15
N VAL A 151 14.59 -11.35 8.11
CA VAL A 151 14.11 -12.58 8.74
C VAL A 151 14.56 -12.62 10.20
N VAL A 152 13.60 -12.62 11.11
CA VAL A 152 13.82 -12.69 12.56
C VAL A 152 13.80 -14.15 13.04
N ILE A 153 12.81 -14.91 12.55
CA ILE A 153 12.63 -16.32 12.85
C ILE A 153 12.50 -17.07 11.52
N PRO A 154 13.31 -18.12 11.29
CA PRO A 154 14.44 -18.59 12.12
C PRO A 154 15.65 -17.63 12.10
N GLU A 155 16.56 -17.75 13.07
CA GLU A 155 17.73 -16.85 13.20
C GLU A 155 18.55 -16.80 11.89
N ALA A 156 18.95 -15.59 11.49
CA ALA A 156 19.68 -15.33 10.25
C ALA A 156 20.95 -16.20 10.13
N ASN A 157 21.27 -16.65 8.91
CA ASN A 157 22.37 -17.57 8.58
C ASN A 157 22.17 -19.05 8.97
N THR A 158 20.94 -19.45 9.24
CA THR A 158 20.57 -20.88 9.35
C THR A 158 20.02 -21.42 8.03
N VAL A 159 20.00 -22.74 7.85
CA VAL A 159 19.38 -23.37 6.67
C VAL A 159 17.91 -22.98 6.53
N GLY A 160 17.20 -22.85 7.66
CA GLY A 160 15.80 -22.41 7.67
C GLY A 160 15.60 -20.97 7.18
N ALA A 161 16.61 -20.09 7.25
CA ALA A 161 16.50 -18.74 6.69
C ALA A 161 16.47 -18.76 5.16
N ALA A 162 17.26 -19.63 4.52
CA ALA A 162 17.26 -19.81 3.06
C ALA A 162 15.93 -20.40 2.55
N ASP A 163 15.36 -21.36 3.30
CA ASP A 163 14.05 -21.93 2.98
C ASP A 163 12.92 -20.89 3.17
N THR A 164 13.10 -19.95 4.12
CA THR A 164 12.16 -18.84 4.35
C THR A 164 12.17 -17.84 3.20
N GLU A 165 13.33 -17.49 2.64
CA GLU A 165 13.41 -16.62 1.46
C GLU A 165 12.66 -17.21 0.25
N ALA A 166 12.85 -18.51 -0.02
CA ALA A 166 12.13 -19.21 -1.09
C ALA A 166 10.60 -19.24 -0.86
N LEU A 167 10.17 -19.35 0.39
CA LEU A 167 8.76 -19.26 0.74
C LEU A 167 8.21 -17.85 0.54
N LEU A 168 8.96 -16.80 0.90
CA LEU A 168 8.56 -15.42 0.70
C LEU A 168 8.41 -15.08 -0.79
N GLU A 169 9.32 -15.55 -1.64
CA GLU A 169 9.20 -15.40 -3.10
C GLU A 169 7.89 -16.01 -3.65
N LEU A 170 7.37 -17.06 -3.02
CA LEU A 170 6.09 -17.69 -3.37
C LEU A 170 4.88 -16.94 -2.79
N LEU A 171 4.97 -16.50 -1.54
CA LEU A 171 3.85 -15.88 -0.81
C LEU A 171 3.60 -14.44 -1.25
N VAL A 172 4.64 -13.69 -1.57
CA VAL A 172 4.54 -12.27 -1.94
C VAL A 172 3.53 -12.04 -3.06
N PRO A 173 3.61 -12.70 -4.23
CA PRO A 173 2.63 -12.52 -5.31
C PRO A 173 1.19 -12.81 -4.91
N LEU A 174 0.95 -13.60 -3.86
CA LEU A 174 -0.38 -13.92 -3.34
C LEU A 174 -0.88 -12.87 -2.34
N LEU A 175 0.04 -12.17 -1.66
CA LEU A 175 -0.26 -11.07 -0.74
C LEU A 175 -0.46 -9.73 -1.47
N LEU A 176 0.10 -9.56 -2.68
CA LEU A 176 -0.07 -8.29 -3.42
C LEU A 176 -1.53 -7.99 -3.76
N PRO A 177 -2.33 -8.94 -4.30
CA PRO A 177 -3.73 -8.69 -4.61
C PRO A 177 -4.55 -8.30 -3.38
N THR A 178 -4.27 -8.89 -2.21
CA THR A 178 -5.00 -8.55 -0.98
C THR A 178 -4.64 -7.16 -0.48
N LEU A 179 -3.37 -6.75 -0.59
CA LEU A 179 -2.93 -5.38 -0.29
C LEU A 179 -3.51 -4.36 -1.30
N THR A 180 -3.56 -4.69 -2.59
CA THR A 180 -4.16 -3.81 -3.61
C THR A 180 -5.66 -3.65 -3.41
N ASP A 181 -6.37 -4.73 -3.06
CA ASP A 181 -7.82 -4.70 -2.81
C ASP A 181 -8.16 -3.86 -1.57
N ALA A 182 -7.26 -3.82 -0.59
CA ALA A 182 -7.40 -2.98 0.59
C ALA A 182 -7.25 -1.47 0.27
N LEU A 183 -6.54 -1.12 -0.82
CA LEU A 183 -6.44 0.26 -1.30
C LEU A 183 -7.71 0.62 -2.08
N THR A 184 -8.70 1.10 -1.36
CA THR A 184 -10.01 1.49 -1.90
C THR A 184 -9.93 2.69 -2.87
N GLU A 185 -10.90 2.79 -3.77
CA GLU A 185 -11.13 3.99 -4.58
C GLU A 185 -11.24 5.26 -3.72
N ILE A 186 -10.54 6.32 -4.12
CA ILE A 186 -10.59 7.62 -3.44
C ILE A 186 -11.66 8.48 -4.13
N PRO A 187 -12.76 8.84 -3.47
CA PRO A 187 -13.82 9.62 -4.11
C PRO A 187 -13.35 11.04 -4.44
N ILE A 188 -13.63 11.49 -5.67
CA ILE A 188 -13.46 12.87 -6.10
C ILE A 188 -14.63 13.68 -5.54
N PRO A 189 -14.39 14.78 -4.81
CA PRO A 189 -15.46 15.56 -4.20
C PRO A 189 -16.35 16.21 -5.26
N ASP A 190 -17.67 16.09 -5.09
CA ASP A 190 -18.66 16.83 -5.88
C ASP A 190 -18.75 18.27 -5.38
N ILE A 191 -18.71 19.23 -6.32
CA ILE A 191 -18.83 20.65 -6.01
C ILE A 191 -20.27 21.07 -6.27
N GLN A 192 -21.14 20.91 -5.27
CA GLN A 192 -22.53 21.43 -5.30
C GLN A 192 -23.39 20.95 -6.50
N GLY A 193 -23.25 19.69 -6.93
CA GLY A 193 -23.98 19.12 -8.05
C GLY A 193 -23.26 19.27 -9.40
N PHE A 194 -21.96 19.56 -9.35
CA PHE A 194 -21.09 19.61 -10.52
C PHE A 194 -20.03 18.52 -10.41
N GLY A 195 -19.96 17.67 -11.44
CA GLY A 195 -18.91 16.67 -11.63
C GLY A 195 -17.85 17.15 -12.62
N LEU A 196 -16.79 16.37 -12.76
CA LEU A 196 -15.77 16.57 -13.78
C LEU A 196 -15.94 15.55 -14.91
N THR A 197 -15.68 15.97 -16.15
CA THR A 197 -15.61 15.11 -17.34
C THR A 197 -14.27 15.30 -18.05
N GLY A 198 -13.82 14.26 -18.75
CA GLY A 198 -12.48 14.26 -19.36
C GLY A 198 -11.39 14.44 -18.31
N VAL A 199 -11.53 13.73 -17.18
CA VAL A 199 -10.63 13.90 -16.04
C VAL A 199 -9.22 13.47 -16.44
N THR A 200 -8.27 14.29 -16.08
CA THR A 200 -6.83 14.06 -16.23
C THR A 200 -6.20 14.16 -14.86
N VAL A 201 -5.28 13.25 -14.57
CA VAL A 201 -4.54 13.21 -13.32
C VAL A 201 -3.07 13.36 -13.67
N GLU A 202 -2.39 14.29 -13.00
CA GLU A 202 -0.97 14.54 -13.20
C GLU A 202 -0.34 15.06 -11.90
N SER A 203 0.95 14.83 -11.71
CA SER A 203 1.69 15.48 -10.63
C SER A 203 2.13 16.89 -11.06
N ILE A 204 1.96 17.87 -10.18
CA ILE A 204 2.31 19.26 -10.40
C ILE A 204 3.04 19.85 -9.20
N GLY A 205 3.62 21.03 -9.41
CA GLY A 205 4.32 21.77 -8.37
C GLY A 205 5.82 21.52 -8.41
N THR A 206 6.55 22.14 -7.49
CA THR A 206 7.99 21.91 -7.39
C THR A 206 8.21 20.54 -6.75
N PHE A 207 8.93 19.65 -7.43
CA PHE A 207 9.19 18.27 -6.99
C PHE A 207 7.93 17.39 -6.90
N ASP A 208 6.89 17.67 -7.69
CA ASP A 208 5.74 16.77 -7.90
C ASP A 208 4.92 16.45 -6.63
N GLY A 209 5.01 17.32 -5.60
CA GLY A 209 4.34 17.13 -4.30
C GLY A 209 2.84 17.41 -4.27
N VAL A 210 2.19 17.62 -5.42
CA VAL A 210 0.74 17.84 -5.53
C VAL A 210 0.18 17.03 -6.69
N VAL A 211 -0.85 16.24 -6.43
CA VAL A 211 -1.65 15.59 -7.47
C VAL A 211 -2.70 16.59 -7.97
N SER A 212 -2.66 16.90 -9.26
CA SER A 212 -3.66 17.72 -9.96
C SER A 212 -4.70 16.83 -10.60
N ILE A 213 -5.96 17.18 -10.40
CA ILE A 213 -7.13 16.59 -11.05
C ILE A 213 -7.71 17.69 -11.93
N GLY A 214 -7.54 17.57 -13.24
CA GLY A 214 -8.01 18.52 -14.25
C GLY A 214 -9.19 17.96 -15.03
N GLY A 215 -10.16 18.80 -15.39
CA GLY A 215 -11.26 18.38 -16.28
C GLY A 215 -12.29 19.48 -16.52
N ASP A 216 -13.30 19.18 -17.33
CA ASP A 216 -14.41 20.09 -17.60
C ASP A 216 -15.53 19.90 -16.58
N LEU A 217 -15.95 21.00 -15.93
CA LEU A 217 -17.10 21.01 -15.04
C LEU A 217 -18.38 20.75 -15.84
N THR A 218 -19.12 19.72 -15.47
CA THR A 218 -20.47 19.44 -15.97
C THR A 218 -21.45 19.45 -14.81
N ALA A 219 -22.67 19.95 -15.07
CA ALA A 219 -23.77 19.70 -14.16
C ALA A 219 -24.09 18.20 -14.18
N ARG A 220 -24.34 17.62 -13.00
CA ARG A 220 -24.89 16.27 -12.85
C ARG A 220 -26.38 16.30 -12.58
#